data_AF-A0A5C5UYV2-F1
#
_entry.id   AF-A0A5C5UYV2-F1
#
_cell.length_a   1.000
_cell.length_b   1.000
_cell.length_c   1.000
_cell.angle_alpha   90.00
_cell.angle_beta   90.00
_cell.angle_gamma   90.00
#
_symmetry.space_group_name_H-M   'P 1'
#
loop_
_entity.id
_entity.type
_entity.pdbx_description
1 polymer ?
#
loop_
_entity_poly.entity_id
_entity_poly.type
_entity_poly.pdbx_seq_one_letter_code
_entity_poly.pdbx_strand_id
1 'polypeptide(L)' 'MVLRHVATEVGITERAVQRIIADLEEEGFLVKEKIGRQNTYRIILDRSLRHPIESHRNIGDLLKLVSK' A
#
# COMPACT_ATOMS: atom_id res chain seq x y z
N MET A 1 -6.79 3.00 -12.85
CA MET A 1 -5.69 3.99 -12.75
C MET A 1 -4.37 3.30 -13.08
N VAL A 2 -3.47 3.92 -13.84
CA VAL A 2 -2.14 3.35 -14.13
C VAL A 2 -1.12 3.80 -13.07
N LEU A 3 -0.08 3.01 -12.80
CA LEU A 3 0.95 3.34 -11.79
C LEU A 3 1.63 4.69 -12.03
N ARG A 4 1.78 5.09 -13.30
CA ARG A 4 2.28 6.41 -13.67
C ARG A 4 1.45 7.56 -13.08
N HIS A 5 0.13 7.41 -12.96
CA HIS A 5 -0.71 8.46 -12.37
C HIS A 5 -0.45 8.59 -10.87
N VAL A 6 -0.34 7.46 -10.16
CA VAL A 6 0.03 7.42 -8.73
C VAL A 6 1.39 8.10 -8.51
N ALA A 7 2.36 7.81 -9.38
CA ALA A 7 3.68 8.40 -9.31
C ALA A 7 3.63 9.94 -9.40
N THR A 8 2.82 10.47 -10.33
CA THR A 8 2.61 11.91 -10.48
C THR A 8 1.90 12.52 -9.27
N GLU A 9 0.86 11.87 -8.72
CA GLU A 9 0.11 12.38 -7.56
C GLU A 9 0.96 12.40 -6.28
N VAL A 10 1.80 11.39 -6.08
CA VAL A 10 2.67 11.27 -4.89
C VAL A 10 4.00 12.03 -5.06
N GLY A 11 4.33 12.47 -6.27
CA GLY A 11 5.55 13.21 -6.56
C GLY A 11 6.83 12.36 -6.59
N ILE A 12 6.72 11.09 -6.99
CA ILE A 12 7.85 10.14 -7.07
C ILE A 12 7.93 9.48 -8.45
N THR A 13 8.99 8.73 -8.72
CA THR A 13 9.14 8.01 -10.00
C THR A 13 8.25 6.77 -10.06
N GLU A 14 7.82 6.36 -11.26
CA GLU A 14 7.04 5.13 -11.44
C GLU A 14 7.78 3.88 -10.91
N ARG A 15 9.11 3.84 -11.08
CA ARG A 15 9.95 2.76 -10.52
C ARG A 15 9.97 2.77 -8.99
N ALA A 16 9.93 3.94 -8.36
CA ALA A 16 9.81 4.04 -6.90
C ALA A 16 8.45 3.53 -6.42
N VAL A 17 7.35 3.91 -7.08
CA VAL A 17 6.01 3.37 -6.79
C VAL A 17 6.00 1.84 -6.92
N GLN A 18 6.57 1.30 -7.99
CA GLN A 18 6.63 -0.15 -8.20
C GLN A 18 7.40 -0.87 -7.08
N ARG A 19 8.52 -0.32 -6.60
CA ARG A 19 9.26 -0.88 -5.46
C ARG A 19 8.44 -0.83 -4.18
N ILE A 20 7.83 0.31 -3.87
CA ILE A 20 6.99 0.46 -2.67
C ILE A 20 5.82 -0.53 -2.69
N ILE A 21 5.16 -0.71 -3.83
CA ILE A 21 4.08 -1.69 -3.97
C ILE A 21 4.62 -3.11 -3.72
N ALA A 22 5.77 -3.46 -4.30
CA ALA A 22 6.36 -4.78 -4.10
C ALA A 22 6.69 -5.04 -2.63
N ASP A 23 7.28 -4.07 -1.93
CA ASP A 23 7.60 -4.15 -0.51
C ASP A 23 6.32 -4.33 0.33
N LEU A 24 5.26 -3.57 0.03
CA LEU A 24 3.97 -3.68 0.70
C LEU A 24 3.25 -5.01 0.42
N GLU A 25 3.40 -5.57 -0.79
CA GLU A 25 2.89 -6.90 -1.12
C GLU A 25 3.64 -8.00 -0.37
N GLU A 26 4.98 -7.91 -0.29
CA GLU A 26 5.83 -8.87 0.44
C GLU A 26 5.49 -8.91 1.94
N GLU A 27 5.25 -7.75 2.54
CA GLU A 27 4.84 -7.64 3.94
C GLU A 27 3.37 -8.04 4.18
N GLY A 28 2.59 -8.19 3.10
CA GLY A 28 1.18 -8.57 3.13
C GLY A 28 0.23 -7.44 3.52
N PHE A 29 0.65 -6.18 3.34
CA PHE A 29 -0.22 -5.01 3.48
C PHE A 29 -1.05 -4.75 2.21
N LEU A 30 -0.57 -5.21 1.06
CA LEU A 30 -1.27 -5.15 -0.21
C LEU A 30 -1.46 -6.53 -0.80
N VAL A 31 -2.59 -6.72 -1.48
CA VAL A 31 -2.84 -7.87 -2.35
C VAL A 31 -3.13 -7.35 -3.75
N LYS A 32 -2.34 -7.79 -4.72
CA LYS A 32 -2.56 -7.51 -6.14
C LYS A 32 -3.40 -8.59 -6.79
N GLU A 33 -4.45 -8.16 -7.46
CA GLU A 33 -5.31 -9.00 -8.28
C GLU A 33 -5.29 -8.52 -9.72
N LYS A 34 -5.09 -9.44 -10.67
CA LYS A 34 -5.12 -9.10 -12.09
C LYS A 34 -6.55 -9.26 -12.60
N ILE A 35 -7.18 -8.14 -12.94
CA ILE A 35 -8.52 -8.11 -13.55
C ILE A 35 -8.35 -7.72 -15.03
N GLY A 36 -8.32 -8.75 -15.89
CA GLY A 36 -8.06 -8.59 -17.31
C GLY A 36 -6.66 -8.02 -17.59
N ARG A 37 -6.59 -6.80 -18.14
CA ARG A 37 -5.34 -6.08 -18.43
C ARG A 37 -4.91 -5.11 -17.32
N GLN A 38 -5.69 -4.98 -16.25
CA GLN A 38 -5.42 -4.04 -15.16
C GLN A 38 -5.06 -4.80 -13.88
N ASN A 39 -4.17 -4.19 -13.10
CA ASN A 39 -3.91 -4.62 -11.74
C ASN A 39 -4.82 -3.83 -10.80
N THR A 40 -5.48 -4.53 -9.90
CA THR A 40 -6.25 -3.98 -8.79
C THR A 40 -5.51 -4.31 -7.50
N TYR A 41 -5.42 -3.33 -6.61
CA TYR A 41 -4.71 -3.48 -5.34
C TYR A 41 -5.70 -3.36 -4.19
N ARG A 42 -5.69 -4.34 -3.28
CA ARG A 42 -6.50 -4.35 -2.06
C ARG A 42 -5.59 -4.12 -0.85
N ILE A 43 -5.97 -3.19 0.01
CA ILE A 43 -5.27 -2.92 1.28
C ILE A 43 -5.79 -3.87 2.34
N ILE A 44 -4.88 -4.50 3.10
CA ILE A 44 -5.22 -5.38 4.21
C ILE A 44 -5.14 -4.59 5.52
N LEU A 45 -6.30 -4.15 6.03
CA LEU A 45 -6.39 -3.22 7.15
C LEU A 45 -6.07 -3.86 8.51
N ASP A 46 -6.20 -5.17 8.63
CA ASP A 46 -6.10 -5.91 9.90
C ASP A 46 -4.65 -6.30 10.26
N ARG A 47 -3.66 -5.91 9.45
CA ARG A 47 -2.26 -6.20 9.72
C ARG A 47 -1.67 -5.27 10.77
N SER A 48 -1.07 -5.84 11.80
CA SER A 48 -0.28 -5.12 12.80
C SER A 48 0.91 -4.39 12.17
N LEU A 49 1.26 -3.25 12.74
CA LEU A 49 2.47 -2.52 12.37
C LEU A 49 3.73 -3.31 12.78
N ARG A 50 4.78 -3.20 11.97
CA ARG A 50 6.03 -3.97 12.12
C ARG A 50 6.76 -3.69 13.44
N HIS A 51 6.65 -2.47 13.98
CA HIS A 51 7.44 -2.07 15.14
C HIS A 51 6.82 -2.56 16.45
N PRO A 52 7.60 -3.11 17.41
CA PRO A 52 7.09 -3.64 18.68
C PRO A 52 6.24 -2.65 19.46
N ILE A 53 6.62 -1.37 19.46
CA ILE A 53 5.91 -0.28 20.15
C ILE A 53 4.49 -0.10 19.60
N GLU A 54 4.31 -0.31 18.29
CA GLU A 54 3.07 -0.06 17.56
C GLU A 54 2.36 -1.35 17.13
N SER A 55 2.91 -2.52 17.50
CA SER A 55 2.39 -3.85 17.12
C SER A 55 0.96 -4.13 17.60
N HIS A 56 0.52 -3.39 18.63
CA HIS A 56 -0.84 -3.40 19.17
C HIS A 56 -1.85 -2.62 18.31
N ARG A 57 -1.39 -1.90 17.28
CA ARG A 57 -2.20 -1.16 16.31
C ARG A 57 -2.08 -1.79 14.93
N ASN A 58 -3.18 -1.73 14.18
CA ASN A 58 -3.19 -2.17 12.79
C ASN A 58 -3.00 -0.99 11.82
N ILE A 59 -2.67 -1.31 10.58
CA ILE A 59 -2.52 -0.31 9.51
C ILE A 59 -3.82 0.47 9.27
N GLY A 60 -4.99 -0.15 9.52
CA GLY A 60 -6.28 0.54 9.44
C GLY A 60 -6.43 1.70 10.43
N ASP A 61 -5.93 1.56 11.64
CA ASP A 61 -5.92 2.63 12.65
C ASP A 61 -5.01 3.78 12.24
N LEU A 62 -3.84 3.47 11.66
CA LEU A 62 -2.93 4.49 11.11
C LEU A 62 -3.59 5.24 9.96
N LEU A 63 -4.23 4.53 9.02
CA LEU A 63 -4.90 5.16 7.88
C LEU A 63 -6.02 6.10 8.34
N LYS A 64 -6.82 5.71 9.34
CA LYS A 64 -7.85 6.59 9.93
C LYS A 64 -7.29 7.86 10.55
N LEU A 65 -6.06 7.81 11.07
CA LEU A 65 -5.39 8.98 11.66
C LEU A 65 -5.02 10.01 10.60
N VAL A 66 -4.54 9.55 9.44
CA VAL A 66 -3.97 10.40 8.39
C VAL A 66 -4.95 10.75 7.26
N SER A 67 -6.03 9.99 7.08
CA SER A 67 -7.01 10.21 6.01
C SER A 67 -8.06 11.29 6.38
N LYS A 68 -7.67 12.30 7.15
CA LYS A 68 -8.58 13.30 7.71
C LYS A 68 -8.39 14.67 7.06
#